data_AF-A0A2K6FJ34-F1
#
_entry.id   AF-A0A2K6FJ34-F1
#
_cell.length_a   1.000
_cell.length_b   1.000
_cell.length_c   1.000
_cell.angle_alpha   90.00
_cell.angle_beta   90.00
_cell.angle_gamma   90.00
#
_symmetry.space_group_name_H-M   'P 1'
#
loop_
_entity.id
_entity.type
_entity.pdbx_description
1 polymer ?
#
loop_
_entity_poly.entity_id
_entity_poly.type
_entity_poly.pdbx_seq_one_letter_code
_entity_poly.pdbx_strand_id
1 'polypeptide(L)'
;MAEAAAAAGGTGAGSGSAADRDRDRDPDRAGRRLRVLSGHLLGRPHEALSTNECKARRVASAATAAPTATPAAQESGTIPKKRQEVMKWNGWGYNDSKFFFNKKGQIEFSGKRYPLSGMILPTFREWIQNILGVSLEHKATSKASLNPSDAPPSILKKYLNIKLLFPILAGGTSVSYGLMCPADETRTIISLDTSQMNRILWVDENNLTAHVEAGITGQDLERQLKESGYCTGHEPDSLEFSTVGGWVSTRASGMKKNIYGNIEDLSFASIHLLCAVTGEYITFVYVIGTLGVITEATIKIRPVPEYQKYGSVAFPNFEQGVACLREIAKQFKGFDPNQLSVATLLFEGDREKVLQHEKQVYDIAAKFGGLAVGEDNGQRGYLLTYVIAYIRDLALEYCVLGESFETSTPWDRVVDLCRNVKERIIRECKEKGVQFAPFSTCRVTQTYDSGACIYFYFAFNYRGTSDPLTVFEQTEAAAREEILANGGSLSHHHGVGKLRKQWLKESISDVGFGMLKSVKEYVDPNNIFGNRNLF
;
A
#
# COMPACT_ATOMS: atom_id res chain seq x y z
N MET A 1 -54.04 -13.62 -5.39
CA MET A 1 -54.65 -13.96 -6.69
C MET A 1 -55.66 -12.88 -6.99
N ALA A 2 -55.73 -12.38 -8.24
CA ALA A 2 -56.78 -11.49 -8.77
C ALA A 2 -57.03 -10.15 -8.02
N GLU A 3 -57.54 -9.08 -8.63
CA GLU A 3 -57.57 -8.66 -10.04
C GLU A 3 -57.72 -7.12 -10.05
N ALA A 4 -57.14 -6.44 -11.04
CA ALA A 4 -57.43 -5.03 -11.32
C ALA A 4 -57.19 -4.77 -12.82
N ALA A 5 -58.23 -4.29 -13.51
CA ALA A 5 -58.25 -4.22 -14.97
C ALA A 5 -57.63 -2.92 -15.53
N ALA A 6 -57.32 -2.96 -16.83
CA ALA A 6 -56.78 -1.81 -17.57
C ALA A 6 -57.86 -0.78 -17.93
N ALA A 7 -57.44 0.47 -18.10
CA ALA A 7 -58.15 1.48 -18.86
C ALA A 7 -57.15 2.28 -19.72
N ALA A 8 -57.44 2.39 -21.02
CA ALA A 8 -56.80 3.35 -21.92
C ALA A 8 -57.44 4.74 -21.73
N GLY A 9 -56.88 5.85 -22.20
CA GLY A 9 -55.61 6.09 -22.90
C GLY A 9 -55.59 7.52 -23.45
N GLY A 10 -54.41 8.10 -23.72
CA GLY A 10 -54.32 9.48 -24.20
C GLY A 10 -52.96 9.78 -24.82
N THR A 11 -52.95 10.08 -26.12
CA THR A 11 -51.73 10.28 -26.92
C THR A 11 -51.23 11.73 -26.87
N GLY A 12 -49.97 11.93 -26.48
CA GLY A 12 -49.27 13.21 -26.59
C GLY A 12 -47.85 13.02 -27.11
N ALA A 13 -47.64 13.09 -28.42
CA ALA A 13 -46.35 12.82 -29.05
C ALA A 13 -45.41 14.04 -28.98
N GLY A 14 -44.55 14.09 -27.97
CA GLY A 14 -43.45 15.06 -27.85
C GLY A 14 -42.15 14.51 -28.43
N SER A 15 -41.78 14.89 -29.66
CA SER A 15 -40.59 14.38 -30.35
C SER A 15 -39.29 15.05 -29.88
N GLY A 16 -38.79 14.68 -28.70
CA GLY A 16 -37.41 14.93 -28.29
C GLY A 16 -36.44 14.00 -29.03
N SER A 17 -35.36 14.55 -29.62
CA SER A 17 -34.50 13.79 -30.53
C SER A 17 -33.55 12.82 -29.82
N ALA A 18 -33.37 11.63 -30.40
CA ALA A 18 -32.40 10.62 -29.94
C ALA A 18 -30.93 10.96 -30.31
N ALA A 19 -30.62 12.23 -30.58
CA ALA A 19 -29.37 12.67 -31.23
C ALA A 19 -28.26 13.11 -30.25
N ASP A 20 -28.54 13.18 -28.95
CA ASP A 20 -27.64 13.76 -27.94
C ASP A 20 -27.07 12.78 -26.90
N ARG A 21 -27.17 11.47 -27.15
CA ARG A 21 -26.61 10.43 -26.26
C ARG A 21 -25.39 9.68 -26.80
N ASP A 22 -24.91 10.03 -28.00
CA ASP A 22 -23.92 9.21 -28.74
C ASP A 22 -22.66 9.99 -29.19
N ARG A 23 -22.42 11.20 -28.63
CA ARG A 23 -21.35 12.10 -29.10
C ARG A 23 -19.95 11.84 -28.53
N ASP A 24 -19.78 10.94 -27.56
CA ASP A 24 -18.52 10.75 -26.82
C ASP A 24 -17.86 9.36 -26.96
N ARG A 25 -18.40 8.52 -27.86
CA ARG A 25 -17.84 7.20 -28.20
C ARG A 25 -16.82 7.31 -29.34
N ASP A 26 -15.63 7.83 -29.04
CA ASP A 26 -14.47 7.79 -29.96
C ASP A 26 -14.11 6.34 -30.33
N PRO A 27 -14.37 5.87 -31.57
CA PRO A 27 -14.12 4.49 -31.95
C PRO A 27 -12.62 4.15 -32.07
N ASP A 28 -11.76 5.17 -32.20
CA ASP A 28 -10.32 5.01 -32.41
C ASP A 28 -9.54 4.82 -31.11
N ARG A 29 -10.15 5.01 -29.91
CA ARG A 29 -9.45 4.81 -28.62
C ARG A 29 -8.82 3.41 -28.50
N ALA A 30 -9.55 2.36 -28.87
CA ALA A 30 -9.02 0.99 -28.88
C ALA A 30 -7.86 0.83 -29.88
N GLY A 31 -8.00 1.41 -31.08
CA GLY A 31 -6.94 1.43 -32.10
C GLY A 31 -5.70 2.22 -31.67
N ARG A 32 -5.86 3.30 -30.89
CA ARG A 32 -4.74 4.06 -30.30
C ARG A 32 -4.05 3.27 -29.19
N ARG A 33 -4.81 2.67 -28.25
CA ARG A 33 -4.27 1.79 -27.20
C ARG A 33 -3.43 0.65 -27.80
N LEU A 34 -3.93 -0.02 -28.85
CA LEU A 34 -3.19 -1.05 -29.58
C LEU A 34 -1.94 -0.51 -30.30
N ARG A 35 -1.98 0.72 -30.85
CA ARG A 35 -0.82 1.35 -31.50
C ARG A 35 0.27 1.82 -30.53
N VAL A 36 -0.08 2.26 -29.31
CA VAL A 36 0.92 2.56 -28.26
C VAL A 36 1.62 1.28 -27.81
N LEU A 37 0.85 0.22 -27.54
CA LEU A 37 1.40 -1.09 -27.18
C LEU A 37 2.27 -1.68 -28.30
N SER A 38 1.83 -1.62 -29.56
CA SER A 38 2.65 -2.10 -30.69
C SER A 38 3.88 -1.22 -30.97
N GLY A 39 3.81 0.09 -30.73
CA GLY A 39 4.96 0.99 -30.80
C GLY A 39 6.07 0.60 -29.82
N HIS A 40 5.70 0.26 -28.57
CA HIS A 40 6.65 -0.26 -27.58
C HIS A 40 7.20 -1.65 -27.93
N LEU A 41 6.42 -2.52 -28.58
CA LEU A 41 6.85 -3.85 -29.01
C LEU A 41 7.70 -3.86 -30.31
N LEU A 42 7.58 -2.82 -31.15
CA LEU A 42 8.21 -2.76 -32.49
C LEU A 42 9.35 -1.74 -32.61
N GLY A 43 9.67 -1.00 -31.55
CA GLY A 43 10.92 -0.23 -31.43
C GLY A 43 11.14 0.88 -32.47
N ARG A 44 10.06 1.48 -32.99
CA ARG A 44 10.17 2.61 -33.93
C ARG A 44 10.28 3.96 -33.18
N PRO A 45 11.06 4.93 -33.69
CA PRO A 45 11.06 6.29 -33.16
C PRO A 45 9.69 6.95 -33.39
N HIS A 46 9.32 7.85 -32.49
CA HIS A 46 8.04 8.57 -32.55
C HIS A 46 8.13 9.72 -33.56
N GLU A 47 7.32 9.67 -34.61
CA GLU A 47 6.96 10.90 -35.34
C GLU A 47 6.00 11.73 -34.48
N ALA A 48 6.13 13.06 -34.57
CA ALA A 48 5.41 13.99 -33.72
C ALA A 48 4.00 14.27 -34.27
N LEU A 49 2.97 14.04 -33.45
CA LEU A 49 1.60 14.50 -33.72
C LEU A 49 1.31 15.79 -32.95
N SER A 50 0.65 16.73 -33.61
CA SER A 50 0.55 18.14 -33.20
C SER A 50 0.01 18.39 -31.80
N THR A 51 0.68 19.28 -31.05
CA THR A 51 0.22 19.83 -29.77
C THR A 51 -0.64 21.07 -29.99
N ASN A 52 -1.97 20.91 -30.02
CA ASN A 52 -2.90 22.04 -29.87
C ASN A 52 -3.15 22.32 -28.39
N GLU A 53 -2.73 23.49 -27.90
CA GLU A 53 -2.90 23.90 -26.51
C GLU A 53 -4.37 24.17 -26.13
N CYS A 54 -4.88 23.51 -25.08
CA CYS A 54 -6.18 23.86 -24.50
C CYS A 54 -6.00 24.99 -23.47
N LYS A 55 -6.27 26.24 -23.87
CA LYS A 55 -6.09 27.44 -23.01
C LYS A 55 -7.32 27.75 -22.16
N ALA A 56 -7.36 27.18 -20.96
CA ALA A 56 -8.32 27.58 -19.93
C ALA A 56 -8.11 29.05 -19.49
N ARG A 57 -9.17 29.85 -19.46
CA ARG A 57 -9.14 31.24 -19.00
C ARG A 57 -9.02 31.29 -17.48
N ARG A 58 -7.93 31.88 -16.96
CA ARG A 58 -7.85 32.30 -15.55
C ARG A 58 -8.70 33.56 -15.33
N VAL A 59 -9.51 33.56 -14.29
CA VAL A 59 -10.03 34.77 -13.65
C VAL A 59 -9.31 34.90 -12.32
N ALA A 60 -8.73 36.07 -12.03
CA ALA A 60 -7.98 36.29 -10.81
C ALA A 60 -8.84 36.99 -9.75
N SER A 61 -8.82 36.47 -8.53
CA SER A 61 -9.12 37.21 -7.30
C SER A 61 -7.87 37.19 -6.41
N ALA A 62 -7.65 38.27 -5.66
CA ALA A 62 -6.45 38.45 -4.86
C ALA A 62 -6.77 38.38 -3.36
N ALA A 63 -6.05 37.52 -2.64
CA ALA A 63 -6.00 37.51 -1.19
C ALA A 63 -4.53 37.41 -0.74
N THR A 64 -4.12 38.20 0.24
CA THR A 64 -2.73 38.35 0.66
C THR A 64 -2.29 37.23 1.61
N ALA A 65 -1.21 36.52 1.27
CA ALA A 65 -0.60 35.50 2.13
C ALA A 65 0.66 36.04 2.84
N ALA A 66 0.91 35.53 4.06
CA ALA A 66 2.13 35.74 4.83
C ALA A 66 3.32 34.96 4.22
N PRO A 67 4.59 35.30 4.52
CA PRO A 67 5.73 34.87 3.71
C PRO A 67 6.02 33.36 3.79
N THR A 68 5.84 32.68 2.67
CA THR A 68 6.24 31.28 2.48
C THR A 68 7.75 31.17 2.22
N ALA A 69 8.37 30.11 2.71
CA ALA A 69 9.75 29.77 2.38
C ALA A 69 9.88 29.42 0.88
N THR A 70 11.04 29.73 0.30
CA THR A 70 11.33 29.51 -1.13
C THR A 70 11.11 28.03 -1.51
N PRO A 71 10.35 27.73 -2.59
CA PRO A 71 10.17 26.35 -3.03
C PRO A 71 11.50 25.71 -3.43
N ALA A 72 11.76 24.51 -2.92
CA ALA A 72 12.74 23.61 -3.53
C ALA A 72 12.24 23.19 -4.92
N ALA A 73 13.17 22.88 -5.84
CA ALA A 73 12.80 22.46 -7.19
C ALA A 73 11.88 21.23 -7.15
N GLN A 74 10.74 21.33 -7.82
CA GLN A 74 9.66 20.35 -7.76
C GLN A 74 9.99 19.15 -8.67
N GLU A 75 10.66 18.14 -8.12
CA GLU A 75 10.87 16.86 -8.82
C GLU A 75 9.51 16.22 -9.19
N SER A 76 9.41 15.64 -10.39
CA SER A 76 8.21 14.91 -10.80
C SER A 76 8.08 13.60 -9.99
N GLY A 77 6.93 13.34 -9.38
CA GLY A 77 6.66 12.09 -8.65
C GLY A 77 6.57 10.85 -9.54
N THR A 78 6.62 11.03 -10.86
CA THR A 78 6.56 9.99 -11.88
C THR A 78 7.81 9.12 -11.85
N ILE A 79 7.61 7.80 -11.71
CA ILE A 79 8.68 6.81 -11.70
C ILE A 79 9.41 6.81 -13.07
N PRO A 80 10.75 7.00 -13.11
CA PRO A 80 11.50 6.99 -14.36
C PRO A 80 11.70 5.56 -14.87
N LYS A 81 11.74 5.39 -16.20
CA LYS A 81 11.94 4.08 -16.87
C LYS A 81 13.20 3.34 -16.41
N LYS A 82 14.25 4.08 -16.04
CA LYS A 82 15.44 3.55 -15.37
C LYS A 82 15.37 3.88 -13.88
N ARG A 83 14.58 3.12 -13.15
CA ARG A 83 14.27 3.35 -11.72
C ARG A 83 15.53 3.60 -10.88
N GLN A 84 16.62 2.87 -11.17
CA GLN A 84 17.90 2.94 -10.47
C GLN A 84 18.63 4.30 -10.55
N GLU A 85 18.24 5.20 -11.45
CA GLU A 85 18.79 6.57 -11.51
C GLU A 85 18.29 7.43 -10.33
N VAL A 86 17.14 7.08 -9.71
CA VAL A 86 16.49 7.83 -8.62
C VAL A 86 16.24 6.97 -7.36
N MET A 87 15.97 5.68 -7.54
CA MET A 87 15.65 4.69 -6.50
C MET A 87 16.81 3.72 -6.28
N LYS A 88 16.90 3.14 -5.08
CA LYS A 88 17.85 2.04 -4.82
C LYS A 88 17.49 0.81 -5.62
N TRP A 89 18.51 0.08 -6.07
CA TRP A 89 18.34 -1.17 -6.80
C TRP A 89 18.31 -2.42 -5.87
N ASN A 90 18.72 -2.25 -4.61
CA ASN A 90 18.99 -3.32 -3.63
C ASN A 90 18.40 -3.06 -2.22
N GLY A 91 17.52 -2.06 -2.07
CA GLY A 91 16.96 -1.63 -0.79
C GLY A 91 15.74 -0.72 -0.97
N TRP A 92 15.22 -0.14 0.11
CA TRP A 92 14.00 0.68 0.02
C TRP A 92 14.25 2.12 -0.47
N GLY A 93 13.38 2.59 -1.37
CA GLY A 93 13.16 4.02 -1.65
C GLY A 93 14.29 4.74 -2.39
N TYR A 94 14.34 6.07 -2.22
CA TYR A 94 15.25 6.96 -2.96
C TYR A 94 16.75 6.78 -2.65
N ASN A 95 17.59 6.97 -3.68
CA ASN A 95 19.05 6.86 -3.59
C ASN A 95 19.70 7.86 -2.61
N ASP A 96 19.09 9.04 -2.43
CA ASP A 96 19.59 10.10 -1.54
C ASP A 96 19.21 9.89 -0.06
N SER A 97 18.38 8.90 0.24
CA SER A 97 17.70 8.72 1.54
C SER A 97 18.09 7.39 2.18
N LYS A 98 18.84 7.44 3.27
CA LYS A 98 19.24 6.29 4.09
C LYS A 98 19.68 6.72 5.47
N PHE A 99 19.63 5.80 6.43
CA PHE A 99 20.35 5.97 7.68
C PHE A 99 21.83 5.63 7.50
N PHE A 100 22.69 6.28 8.28
CA PHE A 100 24.12 5.98 8.35
C PHE A 100 24.68 6.40 9.71
N PHE A 101 25.86 5.87 10.07
CA PHE A 101 26.63 6.35 11.21
C PHE A 101 27.54 7.50 10.78
N ASN A 102 27.36 8.67 11.41
CA ASN A 102 28.20 9.84 11.14
C ASN A 102 29.56 9.75 11.86
N LYS A 103 30.43 10.75 11.67
CA LYS A 103 31.81 10.77 12.23
C LYS A 103 31.88 10.72 13.76
N LYS A 104 30.78 10.92 14.49
CA LYS A 104 30.68 10.79 15.95
C LYS A 104 30.13 9.42 16.40
N GLY A 105 29.87 8.51 15.45
CA GLY A 105 29.20 7.24 15.73
C GLY A 105 27.76 7.42 16.19
N GLN A 106 27.07 8.46 15.73
CA GLN A 106 25.63 8.70 15.94
C GLN A 106 24.87 8.36 14.66
N ILE A 107 23.62 7.91 14.77
CA ILE A 107 22.78 7.64 13.58
C ILE A 107 22.25 8.97 13.04
N GLU A 108 22.31 9.13 11.72
CA GLU A 108 21.86 10.31 10.98
C GLU A 108 21.10 9.83 9.72
N PHE A 109 20.08 10.58 9.29
CA PHE A 109 19.29 10.26 8.10
C PHE A 109 19.62 11.23 6.96
N SER A 110 19.93 10.73 5.77
CA SER A 110 20.43 11.55 4.65
C SER A 110 19.34 12.26 3.85
N GLY A 111 19.77 13.02 2.82
CA GLY A 111 18.88 13.66 1.86
C GLY A 111 18.25 14.96 2.37
N LYS A 112 17.11 15.33 1.79
CA LYS A 112 16.24 16.44 2.21
C LYS A 112 14.73 16.16 2.00
N ARG A 113 14.36 14.91 1.70
CA ARG A 113 12.98 14.54 1.29
C ARG A 113 11.99 14.52 2.45
N TYR A 114 12.44 14.07 3.61
CA TYR A 114 11.59 13.83 4.78
C TYR A 114 11.92 14.83 5.89
N PRO A 115 11.00 15.15 6.81
CA PRO A 115 11.30 16.03 7.95
C PRO A 115 12.43 15.54 8.87
N LEU A 116 12.74 14.23 8.83
CA LEU A 116 13.87 13.62 9.54
C LEU A 116 15.22 13.74 8.79
N SER A 117 15.23 14.17 7.52
CA SER A 117 16.46 14.28 6.73
C SER A 117 17.40 15.37 7.29
N GLY A 118 18.66 15.03 7.49
CA GLY A 118 19.66 15.87 8.16
C GLY A 118 19.60 15.86 9.69
N MET A 119 18.67 15.12 10.30
CA MET A 119 18.59 15.00 11.76
C MET A 119 19.53 13.91 12.30
N ILE A 120 20.24 14.24 13.38
CA ILE A 120 20.97 13.28 14.21
C ILE A 120 19.99 12.68 15.23
N LEU A 121 20.00 11.36 15.36
CA LEU A 121 19.15 10.59 16.28
C LEU A 121 20.04 9.99 17.40
N PRO A 122 20.33 10.75 18.48
CA PRO A 122 21.40 10.40 19.42
C PRO A 122 21.15 9.08 20.16
N THR A 123 19.93 8.86 20.65
CA THR A 123 19.54 7.65 21.39
C THR A 123 19.22 6.44 20.51
N PHE A 124 19.06 6.63 19.19
CA PHE A 124 18.68 5.53 18.29
C PHE A 124 19.79 4.48 18.17
N ARG A 125 21.07 4.90 18.31
CA ARG A 125 22.19 3.97 18.47
C ARG A 125 22.00 3.08 19.69
N GLU A 126 21.83 3.67 20.87
CA GLU A 126 21.67 2.93 22.13
C GLU A 126 20.48 1.97 22.05
N TRP A 127 19.39 2.40 21.43
CA TRP A 127 18.23 1.56 21.16
C TRP A 127 18.57 0.32 20.30
N ILE A 128 19.23 0.46 19.13
CA ILE A 128 19.56 -0.73 18.31
C ILE A 128 20.61 -1.63 19.00
N GLN A 129 21.52 -1.06 19.79
CA GLN A 129 22.51 -1.85 20.53
C GLN A 129 21.84 -2.69 21.63
N ASN A 130 20.89 -2.09 22.37
CA ASN A 130 20.21 -2.75 23.49
C ASN A 130 19.09 -3.72 23.04
N ILE A 131 18.33 -3.37 21.98
CA ILE A 131 17.15 -4.13 21.54
C ILE A 131 17.47 -5.16 20.45
N LEU A 132 18.47 -4.89 19.60
CA LEU A 132 18.85 -5.76 18.47
C LEU A 132 20.29 -6.33 18.62
N GLY A 133 20.96 -6.11 19.76
CA GLY A 133 22.32 -6.64 19.99
C GLY A 133 23.38 -6.14 18.99
N VAL A 134 23.15 -5.00 18.34
CA VAL A 134 24.03 -4.51 17.25
C VAL A 134 25.40 -4.10 17.79
N SER A 135 26.46 -4.56 17.11
CA SER A 135 27.84 -4.08 17.30
C SER A 135 28.32 -3.36 16.04
N LEU A 136 28.88 -2.15 16.22
CA LEU A 136 29.42 -1.34 15.13
C LEU A 136 30.70 -1.93 14.49
N GLU A 137 31.36 -2.86 15.18
CA GLU A 137 32.54 -3.56 14.69
C GLU A 137 32.18 -4.62 13.63
N HIS A 138 30.92 -5.03 13.57
CA HIS A 138 30.44 -6.19 12.82
C HIS A 138 29.45 -5.77 11.73
N LYS A 139 29.99 -5.24 10.63
CA LYS A 139 29.22 -4.80 9.47
C LYS A 139 29.20 -5.87 8.37
N ALA A 140 28.04 -6.10 7.76
CA ALA A 140 27.86 -6.94 6.59
C ALA A 140 28.24 -6.19 5.30
N THR A 141 28.89 -6.88 4.35
CA THR A 141 29.26 -6.32 3.05
C THR A 141 28.31 -6.84 1.96
N SER A 142 27.29 -6.04 1.63
CA SER A 142 26.37 -6.31 0.53
C SER A 142 26.92 -5.86 -0.82
N LYS A 143 26.36 -6.36 -1.93
CA LYS A 143 26.68 -5.86 -3.28
C LYS A 143 26.23 -4.39 -3.40
N ALA A 144 27.14 -3.52 -3.85
CA ALA A 144 26.86 -2.08 -4.01
C ALA A 144 26.17 -1.75 -5.35
N SER A 145 26.39 -2.55 -6.39
CA SER A 145 25.77 -2.46 -7.71
C SER A 145 25.37 -3.85 -8.22
N LEU A 146 24.38 -3.89 -9.13
CA LEU A 146 24.06 -5.11 -9.87
C LEU A 146 25.22 -5.46 -10.79
N ASN A 147 25.77 -6.67 -10.65
CA ASN A 147 26.77 -7.18 -11.58
C ASN A 147 26.08 -7.86 -12.79
N PRO A 148 26.25 -7.37 -14.03
CA PRO A 148 25.56 -7.93 -15.19
C PRO A 148 25.89 -9.40 -15.50
N SER A 149 27.05 -9.92 -15.07
CA SER A 149 27.39 -11.34 -15.28
C SER A 149 26.60 -12.30 -14.38
N ASP A 150 25.98 -11.78 -13.31
CA ASP A 150 25.17 -12.59 -12.38
C ASP A 150 23.73 -12.77 -12.88
N ALA A 151 23.34 -12.05 -13.95
CA ALA A 151 22.01 -12.11 -14.54
C ALA A 151 21.95 -13.14 -15.69
N PRO A 152 20.87 -13.93 -15.81
CA PRO A 152 20.71 -14.85 -16.94
C PRO A 152 20.54 -14.07 -18.27
N PRO A 153 21.04 -14.61 -19.40
CA PRO A 153 21.02 -13.91 -20.68
C PRO A 153 19.60 -13.73 -21.23
N SER A 154 19.30 -12.56 -21.80
CA SER A 154 18.01 -12.27 -22.42
C SER A 154 17.84 -12.99 -23.76
N ILE A 155 17.07 -14.09 -23.76
CA ILE A 155 16.81 -14.90 -24.97
C ILE A 155 15.67 -14.27 -25.79
N LEU A 156 15.98 -13.16 -26.48
CA LEU A 156 15.09 -12.53 -27.46
C LEU A 156 14.99 -13.39 -28.74
N LYS A 157 14.05 -14.33 -28.76
CA LYS A 157 13.71 -15.05 -30.01
C LYS A 157 13.09 -14.08 -31.00
N LYS A 158 13.71 -13.97 -32.18
CA LYS A 158 13.38 -12.98 -33.25
C LYS A 158 11.95 -13.09 -33.82
N TYR A 159 11.20 -14.11 -33.42
CA TYR A 159 9.77 -14.29 -33.68
C TYR A 159 9.04 -14.53 -32.35
N LEU A 160 8.24 -13.54 -31.93
CA LEU A 160 7.47 -13.54 -30.68
C LEU A 160 6.21 -14.42 -30.78
N ASN A 161 6.40 -15.75 -30.86
CA ASN A 161 5.31 -16.73 -30.90
C ASN A 161 4.60 -16.86 -29.54
N ILE A 162 3.68 -15.92 -29.26
CA ILE A 162 2.49 -15.99 -28.37
C ILE A 162 2.57 -16.96 -27.17
N LYS A 163 3.69 -16.92 -26.44
CA LYS A 163 3.90 -17.63 -25.17
C LYS A 163 4.67 -16.69 -24.24
N LEU A 164 3.92 -15.72 -23.73
CA LEU A 164 4.43 -14.61 -22.93
C LEU A 164 3.89 -14.73 -21.50
N LEU A 165 4.73 -14.38 -20.52
CA LEU A 165 4.31 -14.18 -19.13
C LEU A 165 4.28 -12.69 -18.81
N PHE A 166 3.25 -12.19 -18.15
CA PHE A 166 3.18 -10.79 -17.69
C PHE A 166 3.08 -10.65 -16.16
N PRO A 167 4.19 -10.71 -15.40
CA PRO A 167 4.26 -10.04 -14.11
C PRO A 167 4.13 -8.53 -14.32
N ILE A 168 3.12 -7.93 -13.70
CA ILE A 168 2.84 -6.49 -13.82
C ILE A 168 3.71 -5.72 -12.83
N LEU A 169 4.66 -4.93 -13.33
CA LEU A 169 5.54 -4.11 -12.50
C LEU A 169 5.00 -2.69 -12.39
N ALA A 170 4.17 -2.46 -11.37
CA ALA A 170 3.74 -1.12 -10.96
C ALA A 170 4.80 -0.48 -10.04
N GLY A 171 4.47 -0.16 -8.79
CA GLY A 171 5.42 0.41 -7.82
C GLY A 171 6.59 -0.49 -7.43
N GLY A 172 6.47 -1.81 -7.60
CA GLY A 172 7.47 -2.79 -7.14
C GLY A 172 7.33 -3.21 -5.66
N THR A 173 6.38 -2.62 -4.93
CA THR A 173 6.25 -2.66 -3.46
C THR A 173 5.56 -3.92 -2.90
N SER A 174 5.72 -5.10 -3.53
CA SER A 174 5.00 -6.33 -3.14
C SER A 174 5.70 -7.11 -2.02
N VAL A 175 5.04 -7.21 -0.87
CA VAL A 175 5.49 -7.95 0.34
C VAL A 175 4.80 -9.33 0.49
N SER A 176 4.59 -10.01 -0.64
CA SER A 176 3.94 -11.33 -0.72
C SER A 176 4.52 -12.22 -1.84
N TYR A 177 5.73 -11.92 -2.30
CA TYR A 177 6.37 -12.49 -3.50
C TYR A 177 5.53 -12.37 -4.79
N GLY A 178 4.60 -11.41 -4.84
CA GLY A 178 3.65 -11.26 -5.95
C GLY A 178 4.30 -11.03 -7.32
N LEU A 179 5.51 -10.45 -7.33
CA LEU A 179 6.30 -10.14 -8.53
C LEU A 179 7.36 -11.19 -8.87
N MET A 180 7.61 -12.17 -8.00
CA MET A 180 8.65 -13.19 -8.23
C MET A 180 8.28 -14.10 -9.41
N CYS A 181 9.20 -14.23 -10.37
CA CYS A 181 9.08 -15.16 -11.49
C CYS A 181 9.19 -16.62 -11.01
N PRO A 182 8.33 -17.54 -11.46
CA PRO A 182 8.52 -18.98 -11.22
C PRO A 182 9.82 -19.47 -11.88
N ALA A 183 10.68 -20.16 -11.13
CA ALA A 183 12.00 -20.59 -11.60
C ALA A 183 11.96 -21.66 -12.71
N ASP A 184 10.83 -22.38 -12.82
CA ASP A 184 10.55 -23.39 -13.83
C ASP A 184 9.83 -22.85 -15.08
N GLU A 185 9.56 -21.54 -15.15
CA GLU A 185 8.88 -20.93 -16.30
C GLU A 185 9.83 -20.84 -17.51
N THR A 186 9.49 -21.58 -18.56
CA THR A 186 10.30 -21.68 -19.79
C THR A 186 9.86 -20.71 -20.90
N ARG A 187 8.75 -20.00 -20.69
CA ARG A 187 8.23 -18.96 -21.59
C ARG A 187 8.99 -17.64 -21.42
N THR A 188 8.94 -16.78 -22.44
CA THR A 188 9.54 -15.44 -22.33
C THR A 188 8.71 -14.59 -21.37
N ILE A 189 9.33 -14.18 -20.27
CA ILE A 189 8.71 -13.30 -19.27
C ILE A 189 8.92 -11.84 -19.69
N ILE A 190 7.83 -11.07 -19.77
CA ILE A 190 7.85 -9.62 -19.98
C ILE A 190 7.37 -8.95 -18.70
N SER A 191 8.26 -8.20 -18.05
CA SER A 191 7.86 -7.26 -17.00
C SER A 191 7.02 -6.15 -17.63
N LEU A 192 5.70 -6.16 -17.41
CA LEU A 192 4.80 -5.16 -17.95
C LEU A 192 4.80 -3.95 -17.00
N ASP A 193 5.66 -2.98 -17.31
CA ASP A 193 5.82 -1.77 -16.49
C ASP A 193 4.72 -0.75 -16.79
N THR A 194 3.91 -0.41 -15.78
CA THR A 194 2.77 0.51 -15.91
C THR A 194 3.11 1.97 -15.57
N SER A 195 4.31 2.27 -15.06
CA SER A 195 4.70 3.59 -14.53
C SER A 195 4.53 4.79 -15.48
N GLN A 196 4.44 4.53 -16.79
CA GLN A 196 4.35 5.53 -17.86
C GLN A 196 2.90 5.79 -18.33
N MET A 197 1.94 5.06 -17.76
CA MET A 197 0.49 5.13 -17.97
C MET A 197 -0.08 5.65 -16.65
N ASN A 198 0.04 6.97 -16.45
CA ASN A 198 0.04 7.64 -15.14
C ASN A 198 -0.73 8.98 -15.09
N ARG A 199 -1.56 9.27 -16.08
CA ARG A 199 -2.35 10.51 -16.17
C ARG A 199 -3.62 10.44 -15.33
N ILE A 200 -4.03 11.58 -14.79
CA ILE A 200 -5.47 11.84 -14.56
C ILE A 200 -6.09 12.12 -15.94
N LEU A 201 -7.11 11.36 -16.31
CA LEU A 201 -7.77 11.43 -17.62
C LEU A 201 -8.91 12.44 -17.61
N TRP A 202 -9.68 12.50 -16.52
CA TRP A 202 -10.64 13.56 -16.21
C TRP A 202 -10.97 13.60 -14.72
N VAL A 203 -11.54 14.72 -14.28
CA VAL A 203 -12.13 14.92 -12.95
C VAL A 203 -13.58 15.36 -13.15
N ASP A 204 -14.50 14.73 -12.43
CA ASP A 204 -15.92 15.10 -12.38
C ASP A 204 -16.23 15.65 -10.99
N GLU A 205 -16.30 16.98 -10.91
CA GLU A 205 -16.59 17.75 -9.70
C GLU A 205 -18.04 17.57 -9.21
N ASN A 206 -18.97 17.19 -10.09
CA ASN A 206 -20.39 16.99 -9.74
C ASN A 206 -20.60 15.65 -9.04
N ASN A 207 -20.02 14.59 -9.61
CA ASN A 207 -20.10 13.23 -9.06
C ASN A 207 -18.98 12.94 -8.03
N LEU A 208 -18.07 13.88 -7.79
CA LEU A 208 -16.89 13.74 -6.92
C LEU A 208 -16.08 12.48 -7.24
N THR A 209 -15.70 12.33 -8.51
CA THR A 209 -14.80 11.25 -8.97
C THR A 209 -13.67 11.76 -9.85
N ALA A 210 -12.56 11.02 -9.89
CA ALA A 210 -11.50 11.18 -10.88
C ALA A 210 -11.32 9.86 -11.63
N HIS A 211 -11.07 9.94 -12.93
CA HIS A 211 -10.73 8.78 -13.76
C HIS A 211 -9.26 8.85 -14.13
N VAL A 212 -8.51 7.79 -13.83
CA VAL A 212 -7.04 7.83 -13.82
C VAL A 212 -6.45 6.58 -14.47
N GLU A 213 -5.29 6.76 -15.10
CA GLU A 213 -4.46 5.65 -15.59
C GLU A 213 -3.79 4.92 -14.40
N ALA A 214 -3.84 3.59 -14.42
CA ALA A 214 -3.58 2.75 -13.25
C ALA A 214 -2.11 2.70 -12.77
N GLY A 215 -1.18 3.29 -13.52
CA GLY A 215 0.23 3.42 -13.17
C GLY A 215 0.60 4.71 -12.41
N ILE A 216 -0.36 5.62 -12.16
CA ILE A 216 -0.13 6.80 -11.33
C ILE A 216 0.19 6.40 -9.87
N THR A 217 1.26 6.96 -9.29
CA THR A 217 1.59 6.74 -7.87
C THR A 217 0.65 7.52 -6.97
N GLY A 218 0.47 7.09 -5.72
CA GLY A 218 -0.34 7.85 -4.75
C GLY A 218 0.17 9.27 -4.55
N GLN A 219 1.49 9.47 -4.52
CA GLN A 219 2.11 10.78 -4.41
C GLN A 219 1.78 11.72 -5.59
N ASP A 220 1.89 11.25 -6.85
CA ASP A 220 1.59 12.08 -8.01
C ASP A 220 0.07 12.29 -8.21
N LEU A 221 -0.75 11.34 -7.73
CA LEU A 221 -2.22 11.43 -7.72
C LEU A 221 -2.72 12.49 -6.74
N GLU A 222 -2.34 12.41 -5.46
CA GLU A 222 -2.73 13.40 -4.45
C GLU A 222 -2.19 14.79 -4.79
N ARG A 223 -0.97 14.89 -5.36
CA ARG A 223 -0.41 16.16 -5.85
C ARG A 223 -1.30 16.79 -6.93
N GLN A 224 -1.63 16.04 -7.98
CA GLN A 224 -2.42 16.56 -9.11
C GLN A 224 -3.86 16.88 -8.73
N LEU A 225 -4.49 16.06 -7.88
CA LEU A 225 -5.84 16.37 -7.37
C LEU A 225 -5.84 17.64 -6.49
N LYS A 226 -4.79 17.84 -5.68
CA LYS A 226 -4.66 19.00 -4.80
C LYS A 226 -4.48 20.31 -5.56
N GLU A 227 -3.90 20.27 -6.76
CA GLU A 227 -3.84 21.42 -7.68
C GLU A 227 -5.25 21.89 -8.13
N SER A 228 -6.24 20.98 -8.10
CA SER A 228 -7.67 21.27 -8.33
C SER A 228 -8.50 21.37 -7.03
N GLY A 229 -7.88 21.34 -5.84
CA GLY A 229 -8.58 21.42 -4.55
C GLY A 229 -9.16 20.10 -4.02
N TYR A 230 -8.80 18.95 -4.61
CA TYR A 230 -9.31 17.62 -4.24
C TYR A 230 -8.22 16.67 -3.68
N CYS A 231 -8.63 15.57 -3.07
CA CYS A 231 -7.80 14.46 -2.60
C CYS A 231 -8.56 13.12 -2.72
N THR A 232 -7.86 11.98 -2.72
CA THR A 232 -8.49 10.68 -2.46
C THR A 232 -8.45 10.32 -0.97
N GLY A 233 -7.43 10.81 -0.24
CA GLY A 233 -7.15 10.40 1.13
C GLY A 233 -6.63 8.95 1.27
N HIS A 234 -6.39 8.25 0.17
CA HIS A 234 -5.86 6.88 0.17
C HIS A 234 -4.34 6.89 0.37
N GLU A 235 -3.92 6.95 1.64
CA GLU A 235 -2.52 7.04 2.05
C GLU A 235 -2.00 5.72 2.64
N PRO A 236 -1.61 4.71 1.84
CA PRO A 236 -0.83 3.58 2.33
C PRO A 236 0.64 4.01 2.56
N ASP A 237 1.34 3.40 3.53
CA ASP A 237 2.74 3.70 3.88
C ASP A 237 3.74 3.63 2.69
N SER A 238 3.32 3.08 1.54
CA SER A 238 4.11 2.97 0.29
C SER A 238 3.63 3.89 -0.85
N LEU A 239 2.86 4.95 -0.57
CA LEU A 239 2.23 5.82 -1.59
C LEU A 239 3.21 6.56 -2.54
N GLU A 240 4.48 6.69 -2.15
CA GLU A 240 5.55 7.27 -2.98
C GLU A 240 5.78 6.48 -4.28
N PHE A 241 5.57 5.15 -4.23
CA PHE A 241 5.86 4.25 -5.34
C PHE A 241 4.67 3.37 -5.74
N SER A 242 3.82 2.98 -4.79
CA SER A 242 2.63 2.16 -5.08
C SER A 242 1.60 2.94 -5.91
N THR A 243 0.89 2.24 -6.80
CA THR A 243 -0.01 2.82 -7.80
C THR A 243 -1.43 2.30 -7.67
N VAL A 244 -2.39 3.02 -8.24
CA VAL A 244 -3.83 2.67 -8.23
C VAL A 244 -4.10 1.24 -8.71
N GLY A 245 -3.47 0.82 -9.82
CA GLY A 245 -3.59 -0.55 -10.34
C GLY A 245 -2.97 -1.61 -9.41
N GLY A 246 -1.92 -1.25 -8.66
CA GLY A 246 -1.38 -2.06 -7.58
C GLY A 246 -2.36 -2.20 -6.42
N TRP A 247 -2.92 -1.08 -5.95
CA TRP A 247 -3.87 -1.03 -4.84
C TRP A 247 -5.11 -1.90 -5.09
N VAL A 248 -5.74 -1.76 -6.28
CA VAL A 248 -6.89 -2.59 -6.68
C VAL A 248 -6.46 -4.06 -6.81
N SER A 249 -5.27 -4.35 -7.33
CA SER A 249 -4.77 -5.72 -7.46
C SER A 249 -4.55 -6.44 -6.12
N THR A 250 -4.25 -5.73 -5.03
CA THR A 250 -3.91 -6.33 -3.72
C THR A 250 -4.94 -6.09 -2.61
N ARG A 251 -5.98 -5.28 -2.85
CA ARG A 251 -6.85 -4.68 -1.81
C ARG A 251 -6.06 -3.90 -0.77
N ALA A 252 -5.35 -2.86 -1.23
CA ALA A 252 -4.64 -1.96 -0.31
C ALA A 252 -5.60 -1.22 0.63
N SER A 253 -5.16 -1.09 1.88
CA SER A 253 -5.81 -0.29 2.92
C SER A 253 -4.95 0.94 3.19
N GLY A 254 -5.57 2.12 3.23
CA GLY A 254 -4.88 3.39 3.49
C GLY A 254 -5.01 3.80 4.96
N MET A 255 -4.01 4.52 5.48
CA MET A 255 -3.95 5.01 6.86
C MET A 255 -5.25 5.71 7.31
N LYS A 256 -5.85 6.52 6.43
CA LYS A 256 -7.06 7.31 6.70
C LYS A 256 -8.39 6.66 6.28
N LYS A 257 -8.42 5.33 6.09
CA LYS A 257 -9.63 4.61 5.62
C LYS A 257 -10.89 4.83 6.46
N ASN A 258 -10.77 5.28 7.72
CA ASN A 258 -11.92 5.63 8.56
C ASN A 258 -12.73 6.86 8.05
N ILE A 259 -12.15 7.70 7.20
CA ILE A 259 -12.84 8.83 6.55
C ILE A 259 -13.13 8.52 5.07
N TYR A 260 -12.18 7.87 4.39
CA TYR A 260 -12.19 7.73 2.93
C TYR A 260 -12.58 6.33 2.41
N GLY A 261 -12.55 5.31 3.29
CA GLY A 261 -12.69 3.90 2.94
C GLY A 261 -11.38 3.23 2.47
N ASN A 262 -11.42 1.92 2.30
CA ASN A 262 -10.37 1.14 1.63
C ASN A 262 -10.52 1.26 0.09
N ILE A 263 -9.65 0.62 -0.68
CA ILE A 263 -9.68 0.73 -2.15
C ILE A 263 -10.99 0.18 -2.76
N GLU A 264 -11.61 -0.82 -2.13
CA GLU A 264 -12.93 -1.35 -2.49
C GLU A 264 -14.08 -0.35 -2.27
N ASP A 265 -13.94 0.57 -1.32
CA ASP A 265 -14.92 1.62 -1.04
C ASP A 265 -14.71 2.83 -1.96
N LEU A 266 -13.46 3.09 -2.33
CA LEU A 266 -13.05 4.23 -3.16
C LEU A 266 -13.27 4.01 -4.66
N SER A 267 -13.10 2.78 -5.16
CA SER A 267 -13.04 2.51 -6.60
C SER A 267 -14.37 2.10 -7.22
N PHE A 268 -14.85 2.89 -8.20
CA PHE A 268 -15.89 2.51 -9.14
C PHE A 268 -15.24 1.92 -10.39
N ALA A 269 -14.70 0.72 -10.25
CA ALA A 269 -13.77 0.15 -11.21
C ALA A 269 -14.46 -0.51 -12.41
N SER A 270 -14.67 0.26 -13.49
CA SER A 270 -14.82 -0.28 -14.85
C SER A 270 -13.47 -0.83 -15.33
N ILE A 271 -13.08 -2.01 -14.84
CA ILE A 271 -11.78 -2.62 -15.11
C ILE A 271 -11.72 -3.10 -16.57
N HIS A 272 -11.04 -2.34 -17.42
CA HIS A 272 -10.62 -2.79 -18.75
C HIS A 272 -9.50 -3.84 -18.63
N LEU A 273 -9.83 -5.07 -18.22
CA LEU A 273 -8.90 -6.20 -18.34
C LEU A 273 -8.61 -6.46 -19.83
N LEU A 274 -7.34 -6.66 -20.18
CA LEU A 274 -6.92 -6.98 -21.56
C LEU A 274 -7.25 -8.43 -21.99
N CYS A 275 -8.29 -9.03 -21.41
CA CYS A 275 -8.82 -10.37 -21.71
C CYS A 275 -10.35 -10.30 -21.86
N ALA A 276 -10.82 -9.97 -23.06
CA ALA A 276 -12.15 -10.27 -23.65
C ALA A 276 -13.46 -9.88 -22.91
N VAL A 277 -13.46 -9.49 -21.64
CA VAL A 277 -14.69 -9.28 -20.84
C VAL A 277 -15.01 -7.80 -20.70
N THR A 278 -15.89 -7.29 -21.57
CA THR A 278 -16.56 -6.00 -21.37
C THR A 278 -17.76 -6.18 -20.44
N GLY A 279 -17.54 -6.01 -19.13
CA GLY A 279 -18.60 -5.99 -18.11
C GLY A 279 -18.45 -4.76 -17.23
N GLU A 280 -19.56 -4.08 -16.93
CA GLU A 280 -19.51 -2.73 -16.34
C GLU A 280 -19.00 -2.71 -14.88
N TYR A 281 -19.18 -3.81 -14.13
CA TYR A 281 -18.79 -3.93 -12.72
C TYR A 281 -18.22 -5.32 -12.39
N ILE A 282 -16.92 -5.41 -12.09
CA ILE A 282 -16.27 -6.61 -11.50
C ILE A 282 -15.40 -6.18 -10.31
N THR A 283 -16.04 -5.66 -9.25
CA THR A 283 -15.38 -5.04 -8.09
C THR A 283 -14.73 -6.04 -7.11
N PHE A 284 -14.93 -7.35 -7.30
CA PHE A 284 -14.73 -8.35 -6.24
C PHE A 284 -13.44 -9.18 -6.29
N VAL A 285 -12.60 -9.04 -7.31
CA VAL A 285 -11.54 -10.02 -7.57
C VAL A 285 -10.18 -9.61 -7.01
N TYR A 286 -9.60 -10.43 -6.13
CA TYR A 286 -8.16 -10.44 -5.85
C TYR A 286 -7.40 -10.84 -7.12
N VAL A 287 -7.05 -9.87 -7.97
CA VAL A 287 -6.34 -10.20 -9.22
C VAL A 287 -4.87 -10.53 -8.94
N ILE A 288 -4.15 -9.74 -8.13
CA ILE A 288 -2.69 -9.84 -7.91
C ILE A 288 -1.90 -10.16 -9.21
N GLY A 289 -2.30 -9.52 -10.32
CA GLY A 289 -1.73 -9.74 -11.67
C GLY A 289 -1.95 -11.12 -12.31
N THR A 290 -2.97 -11.89 -11.90
CA THR A 290 -3.22 -13.28 -12.37
C THR A 290 -4.24 -13.40 -13.50
N LEU A 291 -5.07 -12.39 -13.78
CA LEU A 291 -6.14 -12.45 -14.79
C LEU A 291 -5.99 -11.44 -15.95
N GLY A 292 -5.20 -10.38 -15.76
CA GLY A 292 -5.06 -9.31 -16.73
C GLY A 292 -4.42 -8.06 -16.15
N VAL A 293 -4.21 -7.07 -17.03
CA VAL A 293 -3.75 -5.72 -16.64
C VAL A 293 -4.95 -4.82 -16.35
N ILE A 294 -4.91 -4.11 -15.23
CA ILE A 294 -5.79 -2.96 -14.95
C ILE A 294 -5.15 -1.75 -15.61
N THR A 295 -5.83 -1.11 -16.58
CA THR A 295 -5.27 0.05 -17.30
C THR A 295 -5.77 1.39 -16.77
N GLU A 296 -7.02 1.45 -16.34
CA GLU A 296 -7.76 2.66 -15.95
C GLU A 296 -8.66 2.34 -14.76
N ALA A 297 -8.95 3.34 -13.92
CA ALA A 297 -9.92 3.22 -12.82
C ALA A 297 -10.62 4.56 -12.56
N THR A 298 -11.90 4.53 -12.21
CA THR A 298 -12.60 5.67 -11.61
C THR A 298 -12.58 5.53 -10.09
N ILE A 299 -12.18 6.58 -9.39
CA ILE A 299 -12.06 6.62 -7.94
C ILE A 299 -12.80 7.84 -7.37
N LYS A 300 -13.38 7.67 -6.19
CA LYS A 300 -13.97 8.77 -5.41
C LYS A 300 -12.88 9.76 -5.02
N ILE A 301 -13.22 11.04 -5.07
CA ILE A 301 -12.42 12.14 -4.53
C ILE A 301 -13.25 12.93 -3.51
N ARG A 302 -12.57 13.71 -2.68
CA ARG A 302 -13.17 14.63 -1.71
C ARG A 302 -12.45 15.98 -1.82
N PRO A 303 -13.09 17.10 -1.42
CA PRO A 303 -12.35 18.35 -1.21
C PRO A 303 -11.20 18.13 -0.23
N VAL A 304 -10.07 18.80 -0.45
CA VAL A 304 -8.96 18.83 0.52
C VAL A 304 -9.48 19.33 1.86
N PRO A 305 -9.17 18.66 3.00
CA PRO A 305 -9.68 19.06 4.30
C PRO A 305 -9.21 20.47 4.68
N GLU A 306 -10.13 21.31 5.18
CA GLU A 306 -9.87 22.67 5.65
C GLU A 306 -8.82 22.68 6.77
N TYR A 307 -8.91 21.71 7.68
CA TYR A 307 -8.09 21.61 8.87
C TYR A 307 -7.62 20.17 9.10
N GLN A 308 -6.38 20.03 9.57
CA GLN A 308 -5.78 18.80 10.08
C GLN A 308 -5.29 19.05 11.51
N LYS A 309 -5.42 18.06 12.39
CA LYS A 309 -5.03 18.13 13.80
C LYS A 309 -4.41 16.80 14.23
N TYR A 310 -3.21 16.84 14.80
CA TYR A 310 -2.59 15.65 15.39
C TYR A 310 -2.80 15.60 16.90
N GLY A 311 -2.85 14.39 17.44
CA GLY A 311 -2.99 14.15 18.88
C GLY A 311 -2.34 12.84 19.29
N SER A 312 -2.23 12.61 20.59
CA SER A 312 -1.79 11.32 21.12
C SER A 312 -2.28 11.07 22.53
N VAL A 313 -2.52 9.80 22.84
CA VAL A 313 -2.97 9.33 24.14
C VAL A 313 -2.08 8.19 24.62
N ALA A 314 -1.47 8.35 25.78
CA ALA A 314 -0.80 7.28 26.49
C ALA A 314 -1.82 6.43 27.27
N PHE A 315 -1.58 5.13 27.39
CA PHE A 315 -2.48 4.14 27.96
C PHE A 315 -1.75 3.17 28.88
N PRO A 316 -2.48 2.54 29.81
CA PRO A 316 -1.89 1.79 30.90
C PRO A 316 -0.85 0.73 30.59
N ASN A 317 -1.20 -0.06 29.61
CA ASN A 317 -0.65 -1.32 29.15
C ASN A 317 -1.22 -1.51 27.73
N PHE A 318 -0.88 -2.60 27.06
CA PHE A 318 -1.44 -2.85 25.73
C PHE A 318 -2.95 -3.16 25.77
N GLU A 319 -3.40 -3.85 26.81
CA GLU A 319 -4.76 -4.34 27.00
C GLU A 319 -5.77 -3.19 27.12
N GLN A 320 -5.42 -2.16 27.88
CA GLN A 320 -6.25 -0.96 28.07
C GLN A 320 -6.17 0.00 26.88
N GLY A 321 -5.08 -0.03 26.11
CA GLY A 321 -4.99 0.66 24.82
C GLY A 321 -5.87 -0.02 23.75
N VAL A 322 -5.81 -1.36 23.65
CA VAL A 322 -6.70 -2.17 22.81
C VAL A 322 -8.15 -2.03 23.23
N ALA A 323 -8.42 -2.07 24.54
CA ALA A 323 -9.73 -1.72 25.07
C ALA A 323 -10.09 -0.32 24.56
N CYS A 324 -9.31 0.72 24.80
CA CYS A 324 -9.61 2.06 24.28
C CYS A 324 -9.78 2.15 22.76
N LEU A 325 -9.19 1.29 21.93
CA LEU A 325 -9.45 1.27 20.49
C LEU A 325 -10.76 0.57 20.13
N ARG A 326 -11.10 -0.53 20.82
CA ARG A 326 -12.44 -1.14 20.81
C ARG A 326 -13.51 -0.20 21.39
N GLU A 327 -13.10 0.67 22.30
CA GLU A 327 -13.95 1.30 23.31
C GLU A 327 -13.84 2.84 23.37
N ILE A 328 -13.19 3.41 22.36
CA ILE A 328 -13.74 4.52 21.56
C ILE A 328 -15.18 4.19 21.08
N ALA A 329 -15.67 2.96 21.33
CA ALA A 329 -17.07 2.59 21.53
C ALA A 329 -17.62 2.11 22.95
N LYS A 330 -16.97 2.16 24.17
CA LYS A 330 -17.60 1.87 25.55
C LYS A 330 -16.98 2.22 26.97
N GLN A 331 -15.68 2.09 27.37
CA GLN A 331 -14.96 2.62 28.63
C GLN A 331 -14.70 1.62 29.84
N PHE A 332 -13.63 1.51 30.72
CA PHE A 332 -12.48 2.28 31.41
C PHE A 332 -11.23 1.34 31.80
N LYS A 333 -10.05 1.54 32.55
CA LYS A 333 -9.15 2.52 33.32
C LYS A 333 -7.73 1.92 33.81
N GLY A 334 -6.54 2.62 33.77
CA GLY A 334 -5.37 2.63 34.81
C GLY A 334 -3.96 1.88 34.66
N PHE A 335 -2.75 2.47 35.00
CA PHE A 335 -1.34 2.46 34.35
C PHE A 335 0.01 1.80 34.90
N ASP A 336 1.07 1.61 34.02
CA ASP A 336 2.58 1.39 34.23
C ASP A 336 3.49 1.82 33.01
N PRO A 337 4.68 2.49 33.14
CA PRO A 337 5.58 2.85 32.02
C PRO A 337 6.24 1.72 31.19
N ASN A 338 6.52 0.53 31.74
CA ASN A 338 7.11 -0.59 30.98
C ASN A 338 6.05 -1.38 30.19
N GLN A 339 4.78 -1.23 30.56
CA GLN A 339 3.64 -1.81 29.85
C GLN A 339 3.02 -0.80 28.85
N LEU A 340 3.23 0.49 29.10
CA LEU A 340 2.64 1.65 28.44
C LEU A 340 2.44 1.45 26.92
N SER A 341 1.20 1.61 26.47
CA SER A 341 0.89 1.76 25.04
C SER A 341 0.53 3.21 24.71
N VAL A 342 0.65 3.60 23.44
CA VAL A 342 0.32 4.95 22.98
C VAL A 342 -0.48 4.84 21.68
N ALA A 343 -1.62 5.53 21.60
CA ALA A 343 -2.31 5.76 20.35
C ALA A 343 -1.94 7.14 19.79
N THR A 344 -1.54 7.18 18.51
CA THR A 344 -1.37 8.40 17.73
C THR A 344 -2.66 8.68 16.96
N LEU A 345 -3.11 9.93 16.97
CA LEU A 345 -4.39 10.35 16.38
C LEU A 345 -4.16 11.43 15.31
N LEU A 346 -4.94 11.38 14.24
CA LEU A 346 -5.07 12.40 13.21
C LEU A 346 -6.56 12.62 12.94
N PHE A 347 -7.00 13.87 13.02
CA PHE A 347 -8.34 14.32 12.68
C PHE A 347 -8.23 15.29 11.50
N GLU A 348 -9.12 15.17 10.50
CA GLU A 348 -9.17 16.10 9.39
C GLU A 348 -10.58 16.32 8.85
N GLY A 349 -10.84 17.51 8.31
CA GLY A 349 -12.15 17.97 7.84
C GLY A 349 -12.41 19.44 8.19
N ASP A 350 -13.68 19.80 8.31
CA ASP A 350 -14.10 21.15 8.72
C ASP A 350 -13.64 21.43 10.16
N ARG A 351 -13.06 22.61 10.41
CA ARG A 351 -12.34 22.91 11.66
C ARG A 351 -13.17 22.73 12.93
N GLU A 352 -14.44 23.15 12.91
CA GLU A 352 -15.31 23.02 14.08
C GLU A 352 -15.60 21.55 14.41
N LYS A 353 -15.89 20.73 13.39
CA LYS A 353 -16.18 19.30 13.54
C LYS A 353 -14.94 18.55 14.03
N VAL A 354 -13.76 18.91 13.53
CA VAL A 354 -12.47 18.36 14.00
C VAL A 354 -12.29 18.59 15.50
N LEU A 355 -12.50 19.82 15.99
CA LEU A 355 -12.33 20.13 17.42
C LEU A 355 -13.39 19.47 18.31
N GLN A 356 -14.64 19.36 17.86
CA GLN A 356 -15.70 18.63 18.56
C GLN A 356 -15.38 17.13 18.65
N HIS A 357 -14.93 16.52 17.55
CA HIS A 357 -14.59 15.10 17.48
C HIS A 357 -13.30 14.77 18.26
N GLU A 358 -12.28 15.65 18.20
CA GLU A 358 -11.07 15.57 19.02
C GLU A 358 -11.45 15.51 20.51
N LYS A 359 -12.29 16.44 20.98
CA LYS A 359 -12.78 16.44 22.37
C LYS A 359 -13.52 15.14 22.69
N GLN A 360 -14.41 14.67 21.83
CA GLN A 360 -15.16 13.43 22.06
C GLN A 360 -14.22 12.21 22.20
N VAL A 361 -13.19 12.09 21.36
CA VAL A 361 -12.23 10.99 21.46
C VAL A 361 -11.38 11.08 22.72
N TYR A 362 -10.91 12.27 23.12
CA TYR A 362 -10.22 12.43 24.41
C TYR A 362 -11.14 12.19 25.62
N ASP A 363 -12.41 12.63 25.57
CA ASP A 363 -13.41 12.35 26.62
C ASP A 363 -13.66 10.85 26.81
N ILE A 364 -13.60 10.07 25.71
CA ILE A 364 -13.71 8.61 25.76
C ILE A 364 -12.39 7.97 26.23
N ALA A 365 -11.25 8.45 25.72
CA ALA A 365 -9.94 7.90 26.04
C ALA A 365 -9.53 8.13 27.49
N ALA A 366 -9.85 9.30 28.06
CA ALA A 366 -9.69 9.63 29.48
C ALA A 366 -10.37 8.61 30.41
N LYS A 367 -11.41 7.94 29.92
CA LYS A 367 -12.09 6.89 30.67
C LYS A 367 -11.26 5.60 30.73
N PHE A 368 -10.51 5.22 29.68
CA PHE A 368 -9.43 4.21 29.80
C PHE A 368 -8.22 4.67 30.62
N GLY A 369 -8.38 5.79 31.33
CA GLY A 369 -7.31 6.50 31.99
C GLY A 369 -6.41 7.24 31.02
N GLY A 370 -6.67 7.15 29.71
CA GLY A 370 -5.85 7.71 28.66
C GLY A 370 -5.51 9.16 28.93
N LEU A 371 -4.22 9.45 28.99
CA LEU A 371 -3.72 10.81 29.22
C LEU A 371 -3.28 11.38 27.88
N ALA A 372 -3.76 12.58 27.55
CA ALA A 372 -3.29 13.30 26.37
C ALA A 372 -1.80 13.60 26.51
N VAL A 373 -0.96 13.07 25.62
CA VAL A 373 0.50 13.25 25.63
C VAL A 373 1.01 14.09 24.46
N GLY A 374 0.14 14.96 23.95
CA GLY A 374 0.49 16.10 23.09
C GLY A 374 0.37 15.84 21.59
N GLU A 375 0.39 16.94 20.83
CA GLU A 375 0.32 16.94 19.37
C GLU A 375 1.61 16.40 18.73
N ASP A 376 2.78 16.84 19.21
CA ASP A 376 4.11 16.40 18.80
C ASP A 376 4.26 14.88 18.66
N ASN A 377 3.81 14.12 19.66
CA ASN A 377 3.96 12.66 19.66
C ASN A 377 3.05 11.98 18.62
N GLY A 378 1.87 12.56 18.37
CA GLY A 378 1.02 12.20 17.24
C GLY A 378 1.75 12.46 15.93
N GLN A 379 2.09 13.72 15.65
CA GLN A 379 2.72 14.14 14.41
C GLN A 379 4.01 13.36 14.10
N ARG A 380 4.88 13.15 15.08
CA ARG A 380 6.11 12.34 14.92
C ARG A 380 5.79 10.90 14.54
N GLY A 381 4.78 10.27 15.13
CA GLY A 381 4.35 8.91 14.76
C GLY A 381 3.84 8.81 13.32
N TYR A 382 3.05 9.80 12.88
CA TYR A 382 2.56 9.89 11.50
C TYR A 382 3.66 10.19 10.47
N LEU A 383 4.69 10.96 10.84
CA LEU A 383 5.84 11.22 9.96
C LEU A 383 6.83 10.04 9.88
N LEU A 384 6.85 9.16 10.89
CA LEU A 384 7.81 8.06 10.99
C LEU A 384 7.45 6.86 10.09
N THR A 385 6.18 6.69 9.70
CA THR A 385 5.71 5.56 8.84
C THR A 385 6.53 5.43 7.56
N TYR A 386 6.65 6.52 6.80
CA TYR A 386 7.41 6.60 5.55
C TYR A 386 8.92 6.36 5.73
N VAL A 387 9.44 6.50 6.95
CA VAL A 387 10.87 6.39 7.26
C VAL A 387 11.24 5.02 7.85
N ILE A 388 10.31 4.28 8.47
CA ILE A 388 10.56 2.94 9.06
C ILE A 388 11.12 1.95 8.03
N ALA A 389 10.66 2.00 6.78
CA ALA A 389 11.15 1.09 5.74
C ALA A 389 12.66 1.25 5.46
N TYR A 390 13.22 2.46 5.65
CA TYR A 390 14.66 2.73 5.54
C TYR A 390 15.49 2.16 6.70
N ILE A 391 14.87 1.83 7.84
CA ILE A 391 15.56 1.18 8.97
C ILE A 391 15.97 -0.27 8.59
N ARG A 392 15.24 -0.92 7.67
CA ARG A 392 15.59 -2.26 7.17
C ARG A 392 16.97 -2.28 6.51
N ASP A 393 17.25 -1.32 5.61
CA ASP A 393 18.55 -1.21 4.95
C ASP A 393 19.69 -1.09 5.98
N LEU A 394 19.49 -0.31 7.05
CA LEU A 394 20.46 -0.16 8.15
C LEU A 394 20.59 -1.46 8.97
N ALA A 395 19.49 -2.14 9.28
CA ALA A 395 19.49 -3.40 10.02
C ALA A 395 20.30 -4.48 9.27
N LEU A 396 20.13 -4.56 7.94
CA LEU A 396 20.86 -5.47 7.06
C LEU A 396 22.37 -5.17 7.04
N GLU A 397 22.78 -3.89 7.08
CA GLU A 397 24.20 -3.53 7.23
C GLU A 397 24.82 -4.07 8.53
N TYR A 398 24.04 -4.27 9.60
CA TYR A 398 24.53 -4.65 10.94
C TYR A 398 24.05 -6.04 11.40
N CYS A 399 23.92 -6.97 10.45
CA CYS A 399 23.61 -8.39 10.69
C CYS A 399 22.27 -8.64 11.40
N VAL A 400 21.26 -7.80 11.14
CA VAL A 400 19.88 -7.98 11.61
C VAL A 400 18.97 -8.23 10.41
N LEU A 401 18.26 -9.37 10.41
CA LEU A 401 17.13 -9.61 9.52
C LEU A 401 15.85 -9.11 10.18
N GLY A 402 14.91 -8.59 9.41
CA GLY A 402 13.61 -8.18 9.93
C GLY A 402 12.59 -7.84 8.85
N GLU A 403 11.32 -8.02 9.18
CA GLU A 403 10.16 -7.90 8.30
C GLU A 403 8.92 -7.48 9.09
N SER A 404 7.92 -6.94 8.39
CA SER A 404 6.60 -6.68 8.95
C SER A 404 5.52 -7.56 8.35
N PHE A 405 4.60 -8.01 9.19
CA PHE A 405 3.51 -8.90 8.81
C PHE A 405 2.24 -8.56 9.59
N GLU A 406 1.09 -8.96 9.06
CA GLU A 406 -0.19 -8.37 9.46
C GLU A 406 -1.35 -9.37 9.37
N THR A 407 -2.45 -9.03 10.04
CA THR A 407 -3.69 -9.81 10.09
C THR A 407 -4.86 -8.91 10.52
N SER A 408 -6.09 -9.37 10.30
CA SER A 408 -7.29 -8.83 10.95
C SER A 408 -7.96 -9.89 11.80
N THR A 409 -8.48 -9.52 12.97
CA THR A 409 -9.08 -10.48 13.91
C THR A 409 -10.26 -9.86 14.68
N PRO A 410 -11.26 -10.65 15.12
CA PRO A 410 -12.35 -10.18 15.97
C PRO A 410 -11.89 -9.55 17.28
N TRP A 411 -12.69 -8.63 17.83
CA TRP A 411 -12.35 -7.85 19.03
C TRP A 411 -12.05 -8.69 20.28
N ASP A 412 -12.66 -9.88 20.42
CA ASP A 412 -12.40 -10.82 21.53
C ASP A 412 -11.04 -11.53 21.43
N ARG A 413 -10.36 -11.46 20.28
CA ARG A 413 -9.10 -12.17 20.01
C ARG A 413 -7.86 -11.28 19.99
N VAL A 414 -8.01 -9.96 19.88
CA VAL A 414 -6.89 -9.02 19.66
C VAL A 414 -5.78 -9.15 20.71
N VAL A 415 -6.13 -9.23 22.00
CA VAL A 415 -5.13 -9.29 23.09
C VAL A 415 -4.38 -10.63 23.08
N ASP A 416 -5.11 -11.73 23.02
CA ASP A 416 -4.51 -13.08 23.08
C ASP A 416 -3.69 -13.38 21.83
N LEU A 417 -4.17 -13.02 20.64
CA LEU A 417 -3.40 -13.14 19.40
C LEU A 417 -2.12 -12.31 19.47
N CYS A 418 -2.18 -11.04 19.90
CA CYS A 418 -0.99 -10.21 20.08
C CYS A 418 0.03 -10.81 21.05
N ARG A 419 -0.41 -11.39 22.17
CA ARG A 419 0.48 -12.04 23.14
C ARG A 419 1.08 -13.33 22.56
N ASN A 420 0.23 -14.25 22.12
CA ASN A 420 0.61 -15.60 21.71
C ASN A 420 1.53 -15.58 20.47
N VAL A 421 1.30 -14.68 19.51
CA VAL A 421 2.18 -14.50 18.32
C VAL A 421 3.56 -13.97 18.71
N LYS A 422 3.66 -13.01 19.64
CA LYS A 422 4.97 -12.53 20.14
C LYS A 422 5.72 -13.65 20.88
N GLU A 423 5.03 -14.41 21.72
CA GLU A 423 5.60 -15.55 22.46
C GLU A 423 6.02 -16.70 21.53
N ARG A 424 5.27 -16.97 20.45
CA ARG A 424 5.64 -17.93 19.41
C ARG A 424 6.97 -17.55 18.77
N ILE A 425 7.13 -16.30 18.33
CA ILE A 425 8.38 -15.81 17.71
C ILE A 425 9.58 -15.95 18.67
N ILE A 426 9.41 -15.56 19.94
CA ILE A 426 10.48 -15.69 20.96
C ILE A 426 10.87 -17.17 21.17
N ARG A 427 9.88 -18.08 21.19
CA ARG A 427 10.09 -19.53 21.31
C ARG A 427 10.80 -20.11 20.08
N GLU A 428 10.28 -19.84 18.89
CA GLU A 428 10.81 -20.34 17.60
C GLU A 428 12.26 -19.90 17.37
N CYS A 429 12.60 -18.63 17.62
CA CYS A 429 13.98 -18.14 17.52
C CYS A 429 14.91 -18.85 18.52
N LYS A 430 14.47 -19.05 19.76
CA LYS A 430 15.25 -19.74 20.79
C LYS A 430 15.51 -21.21 20.44
N GLU A 431 14.48 -21.91 19.95
CA GLU A 431 14.58 -23.31 19.52
C GLU A 431 15.46 -23.47 18.26
N LYS A 432 15.47 -22.46 17.39
CA LYS A 432 16.36 -22.37 16.20
C LYS A 432 17.76 -21.83 16.51
N GLY A 433 18.11 -21.64 17.78
CA GLY A 433 19.47 -21.29 18.23
C GLY A 433 19.88 -19.83 18.01
N VAL A 434 18.92 -18.91 17.80
CA VAL A 434 19.21 -17.47 17.71
C VAL A 434 19.77 -16.97 19.04
N GLN A 435 20.96 -16.36 19.00
CA GLN A 435 21.75 -16.02 20.19
C GLN A 435 21.21 -14.83 21.00
N PHE A 436 20.41 -13.97 20.36
CA PHE A 436 19.85 -12.76 20.93
C PHE A 436 18.33 -12.86 20.99
N ALA A 437 17.69 -12.22 21.98
CA ALA A 437 16.24 -12.13 22.02
C ALA A 437 15.73 -11.41 20.74
N PRO A 438 14.74 -11.97 20.02
CA PRO A 438 14.19 -11.30 18.85
C PRO A 438 13.37 -10.09 19.26
N PHE A 439 13.49 -9.00 18.50
CA PHE A 439 12.54 -7.90 18.57
C PHE A 439 11.21 -8.38 17.97
N SER A 440 10.19 -8.51 18.82
CA SER A 440 8.84 -8.94 18.43
C SER A 440 7.83 -7.99 19.05
N THR A 441 7.18 -7.16 18.23
CA THR A 441 6.26 -6.12 18.68
C THR A 441 5.04 -6.00 17.77
N CYS A 442 3.99 -5.34 18.26
CA CYS A 442 2.68 -5.23 17.60
C CYS A 442 2.05 -3.85 17.83
N ARG A 443 1.36 -3.33 16.81
CA ARG A 443 0.46 -2.17 16.91
C ARG A 443 -0.90 -2.51 16.28
N VAL A 444 -1.99 -2.01 16.84
CA VAL A 444 -3.28 -1.97 16.14
C VAL A 444 -3.25 -0.80 15.16
N THR A 445 -3.51 -1.04 13.88
CA THR A 445 -3.41 -0.01 12.82
C THR A 445 -4.74 0.42 12.24
N GLN A 446 -5.77 -0.43 12.29
CA GLN A 446 -7.12 -0.10 11.85
C GLN A 446 -8.16 -0.70 12.79
N THR A 447 -9.28 0.00 12.96
CA THR A 447 -10.44 -0.43 13.75
C THR A 447 -11.65 -0.61 12.83
N TYR A 448 -12.52 -1.57 13.15
CA TYR A 448 -13.76 -1.87 12.44
C TYR A 448 -14.83 -2.29 13.46
N ASP A 449 -16.11 -2.30 13.08
CA ASP A 449 -17.20 -2.70 13.99
C ASP A 449 -17.01 -4.13 14.54
N SER A 450 -16.51 -5.04 13.69
CA SER A 450 -16.33 -6.46 14.01
C SER A 450 -14.95 -6.83 14.57
N GLY A 451 -13.93 -5.97 14.46
CA GLY A 451 -12.57 -6.31 14.87
C GLY A 451 -11.51 -5.26 14.52
N ALA A 452 -10.25 -5.67 14.50
CA ALA A 452 -9.10 -4.79 14.28
C ALA A 452 -8.08 -5.37 13.30
N CYS A 453 -7.31 -4.51 12.64
CA CYS A 453 -6.06 -4.87 11.96
C CYS A 453 -4.90 -4.78 12.96
N ILE A 454 -4.10 -5.83 13.04
CA ILE A 454 -2.90 -5.94 13.86
C ILE A 454 -1.69 -6.02 12.94
N TYR A 455 -0.69 -5.17 13.21
CA TYR A 455 0.54 -5.06 12.46
C TYR A 455 1.73 -5.37 13.36
N PHE A 456 2.50 -6.40 13.00
CA PHE A 456 3.66 -6.87 13.72
C PHE A 456 4.95 -6.43 13.04
N TYR A 457 6.00 -6.26 13.84
CA TYR A 457 7.39 -6.22 13.38
C TYR A 457 8.16 -7.33 14.09
N PHE A 458 8.89 -8.13 13.30
CA PHE A 458 9.81 -9.15 13.75
C PHE A 458 11.21 -8.85 13.21
N ALA A 459 12.21 -8.81 14.08
CA ALA A 459 13.61 -8.72 13.69
C ALA A 459 14.52 -9.48 14.66
N PHE A 460 15.63 -10.03 14.17
CA PHE A 460 16.64 -10.68 15.00
C PHE A 460 18.06 -10.50 14.43
N ASN A 461 19.02 -10.46 15.33
CA ASN A 461 20.44 -10.49 15.00
C ASN A 461 20.86 -11.92 14.68
N TYR A 462 21.28 -12.15 13.43
CA TYR A 462 21.52 -13.50 12.93
C TYR A 462 22.96 -13.98 13.13
N ARG A 463 23.82 -13.23 13.85
CA ARG A 463 25.19 -13.67 14.12
C ARG A 463 25.22 -15.03 14.81
N GLY A 464 26.08 -15.92 14.31
CA GLY A 464 26.18 -17.31 14.76
C GLY A 464 25.12 -18.25 14.18
N THR A 465 24.12 -17.75 13.44
CA THR A 465 23.16 -18.58 12.71
C THR A 465 23.78 -19.03 11.38
N SER A 466 23.70 -20.32 11.06
CA SER A 466 24.30 -20.91 9.85
C SER A 466 23.52 -20.62 8.57
N ASP A 467 22.19 -20.80 8.61
CA ASP A 467 21.26 -20.37 7.56
C ASP A 467 20.23 -19.41 8.16
N PRO A 468 20.49 -18.09 8.09
CA PRO A 468 19.63 -17.10 8.71
C PRO A 468 18.33 -16.84 7.93
N LEU A 469 18.29 -17.19 6.63
CA LEU A 469 17.09 -17.02 5.80
C LEU A 469 16.08 -18.14 6.08
N THR A 470 16.52 -19.40 6.16
CA THR A 470 15.65 -20.52 6.56
C THR A 470 15.10 -20.34 7.97
N VAL A 471 15.92 -19.86 8.93
CA VAL A 471 15.45 -19.52 10.29
C VAL A 471 14.41 -18.40 10.26
N PHE A 472 14.61 -17.36 9.46
CA PHE A 472 13.64 -16.28 9.29
C PHE A 472 12.31 -16.77 8.68
N GLU A 473 12.37 -17.50 7.56
CA GLU A 473 11.19 -17.98 6.82
C GLU A 473 10.33 -18.92 7.67
N GLN A 474 10.95 -19.89 8.33
CA GLN A 474 10.26 -20.79 9.26
C GLN A 474 9.62 -20.04 10.44
N THR A 475 10.18 -18.90 10.85
CA THR A 475 9.63 -18.09 11.95
C THR A 475 8.44 -17.21 11.53
N GLU A 476 8.40 -16.63 10.30
CA GLU A 476 7.16 -15.97 9.82
C GLU A 476 6.06 -16.99 9.53
N ALA A 477 6.41 -18.18 9.01
CA ALA A 477 5.46 -19.27 8.82
C ALA A 477 4.86 -19.75 10.16
N ALA A 478 5.69 -19.97 11.18
CA ALA A 478 5.24 -20.29 12.54
C ALA A 478 4.37 -19.18 13.16
N ALA A 479 4.74 -17.90 12.96
CA ALA A 479 3.92 -16.77 13.38
C ALA A 479 2.58 -16.70 12.61
N ARG A 480 2.55 -17.15 11.35
CA ARG A 480 1.32 -17.23 10.53
C ARG A 480 0.38 -18.32 10.99
N GLU A 481 0.91 -19.50 11.33
CA GLU A 481 0.14 -20.58 11.98
C GLU A 481 -0.49 -20.08 13.28
N GLU A 482 0.30 -19.38 14.11
CA GLU A 482 -0.17 -18.83 15.38
C GLU A 482 -1.27 -17.76 15.18
N ILE A 483 -1.14 -16.89 14.18
CA ILE A 483 -2.19 -15.95 13.77
C ILE A 483 -3.49 -16.71 13.45
N LEU A 484 -3.43 -17.73 12.61
CA LEU A 484 -4.61 -18.49 12.16
C LEU A 484 -5.25 -19.25 13.34
N ALA A 485 -4.44 -19.92 14.17
CA ALA A 485 -4.90 -20.66 15.35
C ALA A 485 -5.58 -19.76 16.40
N ASN A 486 -5.18 -18.50 16.52
CA ASN A 486 -5.79 -17.52 17.42
C ASN A 486 -7.00 -16.78 16.81
N GLY A 487 -7.42 -17.12 15.57
CA GLY A 487 -8.58 -16.52 14.91
C GLY A 487 -8.28 -15.23 14.14
N GLY A 488 -7.03 -15.01 13.73
CA GLY A 488 -6.65 -13.97 12.78
C GLY A 488 -6.78 -14.43 11.33
N SER A 489 -7.02 -13.48 10.43
CA SER A 489 -7.06 -13.71 8.98
C SER A 489 -5.68 -13.94 8.36
N LEU A 490 -5.67 -14.60 7.21
CA LEU A 490 -4.44 -14.88 6.43
C LEU A 490 -3.68 -13.61 6.02
N SER A 491 -4.40 -12.50 5.76
CA SER A 491 -3.87 -11.16 5.51
C SER A 491 -5.03 -10.16 5.54
N HIS A 492 -4.79 -8.92 6.00
CA HIS A 492 -5.73 -7.80 5.88
C HIS A 492 -5.47 -6.96 4.61
N HIS A 493 -4.20 -6.73 4.23
CA HIS A 493 -3.83 -5.85 3.12
C HIS A 493 -2.47 -6.14 2.41
N HIS A 494 -1.59 -7.00 2.95
CA HIS A 494 -0.37 -7.42 2.20
C HIS A 494 -0.70 -8.42 1.08
N GLY A 495 -1.84 -9.09 1.17
CA GLY A 495 -2.30 -10.11 0.23
C GLY A 495 -1.53 -11.43 0.36
N VAL A 496 -1.97 -12.40 -0.45
CA VAL A 496 -1.48 -13.78 -0.42
C VAL A 496 -0.23 -13.96 -1.29
N GLY A 497 -0.29 -13.43 -2.52
CA GLY A 497 0.77 -13.59 -3.52
C GLY A 497 1.16 -15.06 -3.73
N LYS A 498 2.45 -15.36 -3.58
CA LYS A 498 2.97 -16.74 -3.45
C LYS A 498 3.32 -17.10 -2.01
N LEU A 499 3.74 -16.13 -1.18
CA LEU A 499 4.24 -16.35 0.20
C LEU A 499 3.24 -17.09 1.10
N ARG A 500 1.94 -16.84 0.94
CA ARG A 500 0.87 -17.34 1.83
C ARG A 500 -0.07 -18.35 1.14
N LYS A 501 0.32 -18.83 -0.05
CA LYS A 501 -0.51 -19.64 -0.96
C LYS A 501 -1.00 -20.96 -0.33
N GLN A 502 -0.16 -21.59 0.49
CA GLN A 502 -0.39 -22.84 1.19
C GLN A 502 -1.63 -22.82 2.10
N TRP A 503 -1.92 -21.69 2.76
CA TRP A 503 -3.09 -21.54 3.66
C TRP A 503 -4.35 -21.03 2.94
N LEU A 504 -4.28 -20.65 1.66
CA LEU A 504 -5.42 -20.03 0.97
C LEU A 504 -6.62 -20.97 0.87
N LYS A 505 -6.39 -22.23 0.47
CA LYS A 505 -7.45 -23.23 0.25
C LYS A 505 -8.24 -23.55 1.52
N GLU A 506 -7.58 -23.53 2.68
CA GLU A 506 -8.22 -23.60 3.99
C GLU A 506 -9.00 -22.32 4.30
N SER A 507 -8.37 -21.15 4.08
CA SER A 507 -8.95 -19.83 4.39
C SER A 507 -10.22 -19.46 3.61
N ILE A 508 -10.43 -20.04 2.40
CA ILE A 508 -11.62 -19.75 1.57
C ILE A 508 -12.44 -21.00 1.18
N SER A 509 -12.12 -22.16 1.77
CA SER A 509 -12.61 -23.50 1.38
C SER A 509 -12.22 -23.97 -0.04
N ASP A 510 -12.27 -25.30 -0.23
CA ASP A 510 -12.12 -25.97 -1.52
C ASP A 510 -13.04 -25.42 -2.62
N VAL A 511 -14.28 -25.06 -2.27
CA VAL A 511 -15.26 -24.52 -3.23
C VAL A 511 -14.88 -23.11 -3.65
N GLY A 512 -14.52 -22.23 -2.70
CA GLY A 512 -14.07 -20.87 -2.99
C GLY A 512 -12.77 -20.85 -3.81
N PHE A 513 -11.82 -21.74 -3.49
CA PHE A 513 -10.61 -21.94 -4.28
C PHE A 513 -10.92 -22.44 -5.70
N GLY A 514 -11.85 -23.39 -5.83
CA GLY A 514 -12.35 -23.88 -7.12
C GLY A 514 -12.99 -22.78 -7.98
N MET A 515 -13.78 -21.88 -7.37
CA MET A 515 -14.38 -20.73 -8.04
C MET A 515 -13.33 -19.73 -8.56
N LEU A 516 -12.30 -19.41 -7.77
CA LEU A 516 -11.20 -18.56 -8.26
C LEU A 516 -10.45 -19.23 -9.42
N LYS A 517 -10.21 -20.54 -9.33
CA LYS A 517 -9.53 -21.32 -10.37
C LYS A 517 -10.34 -21.39 -11.68
N SER A 518 -11.66 -21.58 -11.62
CA SER A 518 -12.50 -21.59 -12.83
C SER A 518 -12.58 -20.22 -13.51
N VAL A 519 -12.59 -19.12 -12.75
CA VAL A 519 -12.46 -17.76 -13.32
C VAL A 519 -11.11 -17.57 -14.00
N LYS A 520 -10.00 -18.03 -13.40
CA LYS A 520 -8.67 -18.02 -14.03
C LYS A 520 -8.64 -18.84 -15.33
N GLU A 521 -9.16 -20.06 -15.31
CA GLU A 521 -9.16 -20.96 -16.46
C GLU A 521 -10.05 -20.45 -17.61
N TYR A 522 -11.10 -19.68 -17.31
CA TYR A 522 -11.94 -19.02 -18.32
C TYR A 522 -11.32 -17.74 -18.90
N VAL A 523 -10.78 -16.86 -18.05
CA VAL A 523 -10.26 -15.53 -18.47
C VAL A 523 -8.86 -15.62 -19.07
N ASP A 524 -8.04 -16.56 -18.61
CA ASP A 524 -6.67 -16.78 -19.09
C ASP A 524 -6.31 -18.29 -19.15
N PRO A 525 -6.94 -19.05 -20.08
CA PRO A 525 -6.71 -20.48 -20.26
C PRO A 525 -5.26 -20.83 -20.66
N ASN A 526 -4.52 -19.88 -21.22
CA ASN A 526 -3.12 -20.06 -21.63
C ASN A 526 -2.13 -19.66 -20.53
N ASN A 527 -2.62 -19.24 -19.35
CA ASN A 527 -1.83 -18.77 -18.21
C ASN A 527 -0.77 -17.72 -18.58
N ILE A 528 -1.14 -16.75 -19.42
CA ILE A 528 -0.35 -15.58 -19.85
C ILE A 528 -0.03 -14.68 -18.64
N PHE A 529 -1.00 -14.50 -17.76
CA PHE A 529 -0.84 -13.82 -16.46
C PHE A 529 -0.40 -14.84 -15.40
N GLY A 530 0.68 -15.56 -15.71
CA GLY A 530 1.14 -16.74 -14.98
C GLY A 530 2.19 -16.49 -13.90
N ASN A 531 2.06 -15.41 -13.12
CA ASN A 531 2.92 -15.18 -11.96
C ASN A 531 2.70 -16.22 -10.82
N ARG A 532 1.69 -17.09 -10.94
CA ARG A 532 1.32 -18.19 -10.03
C ARG A 532 1.00 -17.77 -8.58
N ASN A 533 0.58 -16.51 -8.42
CA ASN A 533 -0.04 -16.05 -7.18
C ASN A 533 -1.41 -16.71 -7.01
N LEU A 534 -1.85 -16.92 -5.77
CA LEU A 534 -3.12 -17.57 -5.38
C LEU A 534 -3.23 -19.07 -5.72
N PHE A 535 -3.07 -19.45 -6.99
CA PHE A 535 -3.28 -20.81 -7.53
C PHE A 535 -2.13 -21.26 -8.43
#